data_AF-A0A1D8K9M4-F1
#
_entry.id   AF-A0A1D8K9M4-F1
#
_cell.length_a   1.000
_cell.length_b   1.000
_cell.length_c   1.000
_cell.angle_alpha   90.00
_cell.angle_beta   90.00
_cell.angle_gamma   90.00
#
_symmetry.space_group_name_H-M   'P 1'
#
loop_
_entity.id
_entity.type
_entity.pdbx_description
1 polymer ?
#
loop_
_entity_poly.entity_id
_entity_poly.type
_entity_poly.pdbx_seq_one_letter_code
_entity_poly.pdbx_strand_id
1 'polypeptide(L)'
;MVNFQIGPLPGHALARKTPEGMVVFLELGTYLPARDTPPRTWKSFHFASDCLAAHNLTNHTTLDHLPYSGPDKALTAPATKRYFLQITLPGSTPDRFELLSPPLMIDGKTWPFPPIRFEYELWIGILPFNC
;
A
#
# COMPACT_ATOMS: atom_id res chain seq x y z
N MET A 1 10.18 0.75 -0.01
CA MET A 1 9.21 -0.11 -0.70
C MET A 1 8.92 -1.29 0.21
N VAL A 2 7.65 -1.68 0.36
CA VAL A 2 7.21 -2.77 1.25
C VAL A 2 6.44 -3.79 0.40
N ASN A 3 6.84 -5.06 0.44
CA ASN A 3 6.12 -6.15 -0.23
C ASN A 3 5.24 -6.88 0.81
N PHE A 4 4.03 -7.26 0.44
CA PHE A 4 3.09 -7.95 1.32
C PHE A 4 2.16 -8.90 0.54
N GLN A 5 1.38 -9.70 1.27
CA GLN A 5 0.47 -10.70 0.73
C GLN A 5 -0.87 -10.63 1.46
N ILE A 6 -1.98 -10.58 0.72
CA ILE A 6 -3.36 -10.60 1.22
C ILE A 6 -4.03 -11.86 0.66
N GLY A 7 -4.09 -12.93 1.46
CA GLY A 7 -4.57 -14.21 0.96
C GLY A 7 -3.76 -14.65 -0.28
N PRO A 8 -4.37 -14.90 -1.44
CA PRO A 8 -3.67 -15.23 -2.69
C PRO A 8 -3.18 -14.01 -3.50
N LEU A 9 -3.52 -12.78 -3.09
CA LEU A 9 -3.19 -11.54 -3.79
C LEU A 9 -1.91 -10.90 -3.22
N PRO A 10 -0.80 -10.84 -3.97
CA PRO A 10 0.35 -10.07 -3.55
C PRO A 10 0.13 -8.58 -3.78
N GLY A 11 0.87 -7.77 -3.05
CA GLY A 11 0.97 -6.36 -3.31
C GLY A 11 2.32 -5.79 -2.93
N HIS A 12 2.55 -4.57 -3.39
CA HIS A 12 3.66 -3.77 -2.96
C HIS A 12 3.20 -2.34 -2.71
N ALA A 13 3.83 -1.68 -1.76
CA ALA A 13 3.54 -0.32 -1.40
C ALA A 13 4.82 0.53 -1.36
N LEU A 14 4.72 1.76 -1.84
CA LEU A 14 5.81 2.72 -1.88
C LEU A 14 5.29 4.09 -1.45
N ALA A 15 5.82 4.62 -0.37
CA ALA A 15 5.63 6.01 0.01
C ALA A 15 6.71 6.89 -0.64
N ARG A 16 6.32 8.02 -1.24
CA ARG A 16 7.21 9.00 -1.84
C ARG A 16 6.79 10.41 -1.42
N LYS A 17 7.77 11.21 -0.98
CA LYS A 17 7.57 12.63 -0.72
C LYS A 17 7.50 13.41 -2.04
N THR A 18 6.49 14.26 -2.17
CA THR A 18 6.26 15.18 -3.29
C THR A 18 6.23 16.63 -2.76
N PRO A 19 6.30 17.65 -3.63
CA PRO A 19 6.13 19.04 -3.20
C PRO A 19 4.77 19.32 -2.52
N GLU A 20 3.75 18.53 -2.86
CA GLU A 20 2.36 18.67 -2.40
C GLU A 20 2.07 17.85 -1.13
N GLY A 21 2.98 16.96 -0.71
CA GLY A 21 2.79 16.12 0.48
C GLY A 21 3.48 14.75 0.38
N MET A 22 2.88 13.74 0.98
CA MET A 22 3.34 12.34 0.86
C MET A 22 2.33 11.56 0.03
N VAL A 23 2.84 10.85 -0.97
CA VAL A 23 2.04 10.00 -1.86
C VAL A 23 2.40 8.56 -1.59
N VAL A 24 1.40 7.73 -1.29
CA VAL A 24 1.55 6.27 -1.19
C VAL A 24 1.01 5.63 -2.45
N PHE A 25 1.88 4.91 -3.14
CA PHE A 25 1.54 4.07 -4.27
C PHE A 25 1.34 2.65 -3.77
N LEU A 26 0.16 2.10 -4.01
CA LEU A 26 -0.18 0.72 -3.69
C LEU A 26 -0.45 -0.03 -4.99
N GLU A 27 0.35 -1.05 -5.27
CA GLU A 27 0.12 -1.93 -6.41
C GLU A 27 -0.32 -3.31 -5.92
N LEU A 28 -1.38 -3.84 -6.50
CA LEU A 28 -1.92 -5.16 -6.18
C LEU A 28 -1.93 -6.07 -7.42
N GLY A 29 -1.73 -7.37 -7.19
CA GLY A 29 -1.78 -8.40 -8.22
C GLY A 29 -0.47 -8.67 -8.94
N THR A 30 0.49 -7.75 -8.87
CA THR A 30 1.84 -7.90 -9.41
C THR A 30 2.82 -8.30 -8.32
N TYR A 31 3.24 -9.54 -8.42
CA TYR A 31 4.51 -9.97 -7.87
C TYR A 31 5.15 -10.79 -8.95
N LEU A 32 6.33 -10.39 -9.42
CA LEU A 32 7.12 -11.15 -10.37
C LEU A 32 7.40 -12.50 -9.70
N PRO A 33 6.75 -13.60 -10.11
CA PRO A 33 7.03 -14.88 -9.50
C PRO A 33 8.50 -15.21 -9.74
N ALA A 34 9.15 -15.78 -8.72
CA ALA A 34 10.28 -16.65 -9.00
C ALA A 34 9.80 -17.70 -10.03
N ARG A 35 10.66 -18.11 -10.96
CA ARG A 35 10.33 -18.89 -12.17
C ARG A 35 9.39 -20.09 -11.95
N ASP A 36 9.29 -20.61 -10.73
CA ASP A 36 8.55 -21.84 -10.38
C ASP A 36 7.25 -21.60 -9.60
N THR A 37 6.71 -20.36 -9.57
CA THR A 37 5.45 -20.10 -8.85
C THR A 37 4.24 -20.50 -9.72
N PRO A 38 3.31 -21.34 -9.25
CA PRO A 38 2.15 -21.76 -10.02
C PRO A 38 1.29 -20.55 -10.48
N PRO A 39 0.59 -20.68 -11.63
CA PRO A 39 -0.23 -19.60 -12.17
C PRO A 39 -1.31 -19.19 -11.15
N ARG A 40 -1.42 -17.87 -10.92
CA ARG A 40 -2.33 -17.30 -9.92
C ARG A 40 -3.77 -17.36 -10.42
N THR A 41 -4.67 -17.90 -9.61
CA THR A 41 -6.06 -18.24 -9.97
C THR A 41 -7.12 -17.33 -9.34
N TRP A 42 -6.76 -16.14 -8.85
CA TRP A 42 -7.77 -15.21 -8.33
C TRP A 42 -8.49 -14.49 -9.49
N LYS A 43 -9.82 -14.38 -9.42
CA LYS A 43 -10.67 -13.87 -10.51
C LYS A 43 -11.15 -12.44 -10.30
N SER A 44 -11.27 -12.02 -9.05
CA SER A 44 -11.74 -10.68 -8.69
C SER A 44 -11.30 -10.31 -7.28
N PHE A 45 -11.10 -9.01 -7.04
CA PHE A 45 -11.00 -8.48 -5.70
C PHE A 45 -11.60 -7.08 -5.61
N HIS A 46 -12.08 -6.71 -4.42
CA HIS A 46 -12.51 -5.34 -4.10
C HIS A 46 -12.28 -5.06 -2.61
N PHE A 47 -12.14 -3.78 -2.26
CA PHE A 47 -12.11 -3.36 -0.86
C PHE A 47 -13.52 -3.45 -0.27
N ALA A 48 -13.62 -3.89 0.98
CA ALA A 48 -14.91 -3.97 1.69
C ALA A 48 -15.49 -2.58 2.03
N SER A 49 -14.70 -1.52 1.90
CA SER A 49 -15.09 -0.13 2.13
C SER A 49 -14.23 0.81 1.29
N ASP A 50 -14.75 2.00 1.03
CA ASP A 50 -14.10 3.06 0.23
C ASP A 50 -13.17 3.97 1.04
N CYS A 51 -12.90 3.63 2.31
CA CYS A 51 -12.19 4.52 3.22
C CYS A 51 -10.85 3.92 3.60
N LEU A 52 -9.76 4.53 3.13
CA LEU A 52 -8.42 4.31 3.65
C LEU A 52 -8.16 5.28 4.80
N ALA A 53 -7.31 4.87 5.73
CA ALA A 53 -6.87 5.71 6.83
C ALA A 53 -5.34 5.65 6.97
N ALA A 54 -4.76 6.71 7.51
CA ALA A 54 -3.37 6.69 7.95
C ALA A 54 -3.29 7.02 9.43
N HIS A 55 -2.65 6.15 10.19
CA HIS A 55 -2.34 6.39 11.59
C HIS A 55 -0.92 6.98 11.68
N ASN A 56 -0.83 8.24 12.13
CA ASN A 56 0.43 8.91 12.36
C ASN A 56 1.07 8.40 13.65
N LEU A 57 2.23 7.76 13.54
CA LEU A 57 2.91 7.15 14.68
C LEU A 57 3.68 8.16 15.53
N THR A 58 3.90 9.37 15.03
CA THR A 58 4.62 10.42 15.76
C THR A 58 3.72 11.13 16.77
N ASN A 59 2.46 11.41 16.40
CA ASN A 59 1.52 12.15 17.25
C ASN A 59 0.25 11.36 17.62
N HIS A 60 0.18 10.08 17.24
CA HIS A 60 -0.95 9.17 17.51
C HIS A 60 -2.31 9.69 17.01
N THR A 61 -2.30 10.43 15.90
CA THR A 61 -3.53 10.90 15.24
C THR A 61 -3.87 10.04 14.04
N THR A 62 -5.16 9.84 13.79
CA THR A 62 -5.64 9.11 12.61
C THR A 62 -6.22 10.09 11.61
N LEU A 63 -5.75 9.99 10.37
CA LEU A 63 -6.33 10.66 9.22
C LEU A 63 -7.25 9.66 8.51
N ASP A 64 -8.55 9.80 8.75
CA ASP A 64 -9.58 8.97 8.10
C ASP A 64 -9.97 9.54 6.72
N HIS A 65 -10.64 8.71 5.93
CA HIS A 65 -11.20 9.10 4.62
C HIS A 65 -10.16 9.67 3.65
N LEU A 66 -8.99 9.02 3.57
CA LEU A 66 -7.95 9.44 2.65
C LEU A 66 -8.42 9.28 1.19
N PRO A 67 -8.34 10.35 0.38
CA PRO A 67 -8.66 10.25 -1.02
C PRO A 67 -7.62 9.37 -1.71
N TYR A 68 -8.10 8.47 -2.56
CA TYR A 68 -7.25 7.70 -3.45
C TYR A 68 -7.76 7.80 -4.89
N SER A 69 -6.83 7.79 -5.84
CA SER A 69 -7.11 7.66 -7.27
C SER A 69 -6.64 6.30 -7.76
N GLY A 70 -7.45 5.63 -8.57
CA GLY A 70 -7.18 4.29 -9.08
C GLY A 70 -8.34 3.79 -9.94
N PRO A 71 -8.20 2.63 -10.61
CA PRO A 71 -9.26 2.12 -11.46
C PRO A 71 -10.46 1.68 -10.61
N ASP A 72 -11.66 1.75 -11.21
CA ASP A 72 -12.98 1.74 -10.55
C ASP A 72 -13.16 0.76 -9.39
N LYS A 73 -13.95 1.18 -8.40
CA LYS A 73 -14.18 0.57 -7.07
C LYS A 73 -14.62 -0.91 -7.06
N ALA A 74 -15.05 -1.44 -8.20
CA ALA A 74 -15.43 -2.84 -8.37
C ALA A 74 -14.75 -3.41 -9.60
N LEU A 75 -13.51 -3.87 -9.45
CA LEU A 75 -12.80 -4.54 -10.53
C LEU A 75 -12.94 -6.05 -10.41
N THR A 76 -13.82 -6.57 -11.26
CA THR A 76 -13.74 -7.94 -11.77
C THR A 76 -12.52 -8.05 -12.70
N ALA A 77 -11.32 -7.77 -12.19
CA ALA A 77 -10.11 -7.83 -12.98
C ALA A 77 -9.62 -9.28 -13.07
N PRO A 78 -9.46 -9.84 -14.29
CA PRO A 78 -8.72 -11.10 -14.42
C PRO A 78 -7.30 -10.92 -13.88
N ALA A 79 -6.69 -12.01 -13.41
CA ALA A 79 -5.37 -12.13 -12.76
C ALA A 79 -4.17 -11.46 -13.48
N THR A 80 -4.38 -10.81 -14.62
CA THR A 80 -3.37 -10.24 -15.52
C THR A 80 -3.29 -8.72 -15.51
N LYS A 81 -4.20 -7.99 -14.85
CA LYS A 81 -4.14 -6.51 -14.78
C LYS A 81 -3.45 -6.03 -13.51
N ARG A 82 -2.52 -5.07 -13.67
CA ARG A 82 -1.92 -4.33 -12.56
C ARG A 82 -2.96 -3.39 -11.96
N TYR A 83 -3.15 -3.44 -10.66
CA TYR A 83 -4.02 -2.50 -9.97
C TYR A 83 -3.17 -1.50 -9.20
N PHE A 84 -3.35 -0.22 -9.45
CA PHE A 84 -2.55 0.84 -8.86
C PHE A 84 -3.47 1.84 -8.17
N LEU A 85 -3.23 2.06 -6.87
CA LEU A 85 -3.81 3.15 -6.12
C LEU A 85 -2.74 4.18 -5.79
N GLN A 86 -3.10 5.43 -5.97
CA GLN A 86 -2.33 6.56 -5.47
C GLN A 86 -3.13 7.23 -4.35
N ILE A 87 -2.53 7.29 -3.16
CA ILE A 87 -3.13 7.84 -1.95
C ILE A 87 -2.33 9.08 -1.57
N THR A 88 -2.99 10.23 -1.44
CA THR A 88 -2.33 11.48 -1.05
C THR A 88 -2.63 11.79 0.41
N LEU A 89 -1.59 11.88 1.24
CA LEU A 89 -1.73 12.28 2.64
C LEU A 89 -1.77 13.81 2.74
N PRO A 90 -2.85 14.41 3.29
CA PRO A 90 -2.96 15.86 3.43
C PRO A 90 -2.05 16.39 4.55
N GLY A 91 -1.47 17.59 4.33
CA GLY A 91 -0.74 18.34 5.35
C GLY A 91 0.77 18.02 5.46
N SER A 92 1.38 18.41 6.59
CA SER A 92 2.79 18.17 6.86
C SER A 92 3.06 16.67 6.97
N THR A 93 3.93 16.16 6.10
CA THR A 93 4.31 14.76 6.00
C THR A 93 4.73 14.16 7.36
N PRO A 94 4.04 13.12 7.88
CA PRO A 94 4.52 12.39 9.04
C PRO A 94 5.76 11.58 8.67
N ASP A 95 6.82 11.67 9.47
CA ASP A 95 8.04 10.88 9.27
C ASP A 95 7.80 9.37 9.46
N ARG A 96 6.75 9.03 10.24
CA ARG A 96 6.38 7.66 10.60
C ARG A 96 4.86 7.53 10.60
N PHE A 97 4.33 6.64 9.78
CA PHE A 97 2.89 6.39 9.71
C PHE A 97 2.57 4.95 9.31
N GLU A 98 1.37 4.50 9.64
CA GLU A 98 0.80 3.24 9.21
C GLU A 98 -0.36 3.50 8.26
N LEU A 99 -0.31 2.90 7.08
CA LEU A 99 -1.46 2.84 6.19
C LEU A 99 -2.39 1.72 6.67
N LEU A 100 -3.62 2.11 6.98
CA LEU A 100 -4.71 1.24 7.36
C LEU A 100 -5.70 1.15 6.20
N SER A 101 -6.09 -0.07 5.86
CA SER A 101 -7.01 -0.33 4.77
C SER A 101 -8.08 -1.31 5.22
N PRO A 102 -9.32 -1.18 4.73
CA PRO A 102 -10.35 -2.16 5.00
C PRO A 102 -9.96 -3.53 4.43
N PRO A 103 -10.56 -4.61 4.93
CA PRO A 103 -10.34 -5.95 4.39
C PRO A 103 -10.61 -5.99 2.88
N LEU A 104 -9.88 -6.84 2.16
CA LEU A 104 -10.21 -7.16 0.76
C LEU A 104 -11.09 -8.37 0.69
N MET A 105 -12.09 -8.31 -0.17
CA MET A 105 -12.80 -9.49 -0.63
C MET A 105 -12.11 -9.99 -1.89
N ILE A 106 -11.60 -11.22 -1.86
CA ILE A 106 -10.96 -11.90 -2.99
C ILE A 106 -11.78 -13.15 -3.28
N ASP A 107 -12.33 -13.24 -4.49
CA ASP A 107 -13.22 -14.33 -4.92
C ASP A 107 -14.33 -14.65 -3.90
N GLY A 108 -14.92 -13.60 -3.32
CA GLY A 108 -16.01 -13.70 -2.33
C GLY A 108 -15.56 -14.03 -0.90
N LYS A 109 -14.26 -14.24 -0.66
CA LYS A 109 -13.71 -14.45 0.68
C LYS A 109 -13.03 -13.19 1.20
N THR A 110 -13.35 -12.81 2.43
CA THR A 110 -12.73 -11.65 3.10
C THR A 110 -11.35 -12.02 3.65
N TRP A 111 -10.38 -11.15 3.39
CA TRP A 111 -9.00 -11.25 3.84
C TRP A 111 -8.61 -9.95 4.55
N PRO A 112 -7.99 -10.02 5.74
CA PRO A 112 -7.52 -8.83 6.42
C PRO A 112 -6.40 -8.17 5.59
N PHE A 113 -6.46 -6.85 5.46
CA PHE A 113 -5.36 -6.09 4.90
C PHE A 113 -4.33 -5.84 6.01
N PRO A 114 -3.05 -6.19 5.82
CA PRO A 114 -2.04 -5.95 6.85
C PRO A 114 -1.77 -4.44 6.97
N PRO A 115 -1.64 -3.89 8.20
CA PRO A 115 -1.17 -2.52 8.35
C PRO A 115 0.22 -2.38 7.72
N ILE A 116 0.43 -1.35 6.90
CA ILE A 116 1.71 -1.11 6.23
C ILE A 116 2.38 0.09 6.87
N ARG A 117 3.46 -0.17 7.61
CA ARG A 117 4.26 0.87 8.28
C ARG A 117 5.30 1.45 7.33
N PHE A 118 5.35 2.78 7.26
CA PHE A 118 6.36 3.54 6.57
C PHE A 118 7.15 4.37 7.57
N GLU A 119 8.46 4.25 7.52
CA GLU A 119 9.38 5.03 8.34
C GLU A 119 10.41 5.68 7.42
N TYR A 120 10.53 6.99 7.51
CA TYR A 120 11.59 7.72 6.84
C TYR A 120 12.80 7.79 7.78
N GLU A 121 13.68 6.79 7.72
CA GLU A 121 14.99 6.89 8.35
C GLU A 121 15.90 7.79 7.48
N LEU A 122 16.12 9.01 7.95
CA LEU A 122 17.17 9.87 7.44
C LEU A 122 18.51 9.26 7.89
N TRP A 123 19.13 8.45 7.04
CA TRP A 123 20.52 8.04 7.25
C TRP A 123 21.40 9.29 7.13
N ILE A 124 21.67 9.96 8.25
CA ILE A 124 22.83 10.85 8.36
C ILE A 124 24.03 9.91 8.35
N GLY A 125 24.51 9.59 7.15
CA GLY A 125 25.78 8.92 6.98
C GLY A 125 26.86 9.77 7.62
N ILE A 126 27.27 9.44 8.83
CA ILE A 126 28.63 9.74 9.26
C ILE A 126 29.50 8.89 8.33
N LEU A 127 30.01 9.53 7.27
CA LEU A 127 31.11 8.96 6.50
C LEU A 127 32.18 8.52 7.52
N PRO A 128 32.69 7.28 7.48
CA PRO A 128 33.98 7.05 8.09
C PRO A 128 34.96 7.92 7.31
N PHE A 129 35.42 9.00 7.94
CA PHE A 129 36.66 9.64 7.58
C PHE A 129 37.72 8.53 7.60
N ASN A 130 38.15 8.08 6.43
CA ASN A 130 39.43 7.42 6.29
C ASN A 130 40.49 8.49 6.58
N CYS A 131 40.89 8.57 7.84
CA CYS A 131 42.14 9.16 8.28
C CYS A 131 43.28 8.14 8.05
#